data_AF-A0A2V5PZV5-F1
#
_entry.id   AF-A0A2V5PZV5-F1
#
_cell.length_a   1.000
_cell.length_b   1.000
_cell.length_c   1.000
_cell.angle_alpha   90.00
_cell.angle_beta   90.00
_cell.angle_gamma   90.00
#
_symmetry.space_group_name_H-M   'P 1'
#
loop_
_entity.id
_entity.type
_entity.pdbx_description
1 polymer ?
#
loop_
_entity_poly.entity_id
_entity_poly.type
_entity_poly.pdbx_seq_one_letter_code
_entity_poly.pdbx_strand_id
1 'polypeptide(L)'
;MKVKRQRTRIALRHEKRLLQRSEINLGREGTAQAANFPELRNEIVALKKLEQEQKEVALQIARIEEGIKTIEEERQQNAREQAEALTKLEADKKPLLQQRHQAKHNLDVCERELAGVERRIQESEAADRNLLKELTDLHALNPQPADFEARSASITTRRARLPDERAELIRARLGSADAVRLAKEKLNTAEAELSAVEKNIARTRSEFEARDRKLDDNIRAQQEAAREARARHQTVEERKNPAYLSIGRHLAAKGVAPPNAPRLLAEAHRRREAVDAHLQHKAELALLSSQIDKQELRKFYFSVFSVLVLLALILLVVFQSPRGREWLPQETDTILSINAEQFERANLAKRWRDEEPALWTGLIGAAVSVPGLNLPRDAVRITRALTTNEAGETREFNLVQARRDVSKAIRAITTDKSFQKRSISGLPVWERKPASADATADKPDFAVARVGPATLAVGAPEEVDELVLVRLGMKPDLKITGQLFDRFQALDRDSALRIISRDPPDLARVFHPIFTRELLEVSQLLGLAVNLQNPVKARVLIKVNSSTRTTDLARNLHDKPQQWLRLPDTQLLLYTQTPEVQTHDSSNIELRFTMPEGTARLLLERLAKTDTPQAVAAY
;
A
#
# COMPACT_ATOMS: atom_id res chain seq x y z
N MET A 1 -6.27 50.80 15.58
CA MET A 1 -7.11 51.41 14.53
C MET A 1 -7.38 50.53 13.30
N LYS A 2 -6.36 49.97 12.61
CA LYS A 2 -6.57 49.10 11.43
C LYS A 2 -7.51 47.92 11.69
N VAL A 3 -7.30 47.20 12.80
CA VAL A 3 -8.18 46.07 13.22
C VAL A 3 -9.63 46.54 13.46
N LYS A 4 -9.84 47.66 14.15
CA LYS A 4 -11.18 48.24 14.37
C LYS A 4 -11.89 48.59 13.05
N ARG A 5 -11.17 49.15 12.07
CA ARG A 5 -11.69 49.42 10.72
C ARG A 5 -12.03 48.16 9.95
N GLN A 6 -11.15 47.15 10.01
CA GLN A 6 -11.39 45.87 9.34
C GLN A 6 -12.62 45.17 9.93
N ARG A 7 -12.74 45.12 11.27
CA ARG A 7 -13.92 44.60 11.97
C ARG A 7 -15.19 45.34 11.55
N THR A 8 -15.17 46.68 11.55
CA THR A 8 -16.32 47.50 11.13
C THR A 8 -16.69 47.27 9.67
N ARG A 9 -15.72 47.09 8.76
CA ARG A 9 -15.98 46.77 7.34
C ARG A 9 -16.61 45.40 7.17
N ILE A 10 -16.15 44.39 7.92
CA ILE A 10 -16.68 43.03 7.89
C ILE A 10 -18.11 43.03 8.44
N ALA A 11 -18.32 43.66 9.61
CA ALA A 11 -19.64 43.81 10.23
C ALA A 11 -20.61 44.54 9.30
N LEU A 12 -20.20 45.66 8.69
CA LEU A 12 -21.02 46.42 7.74
C LEU A 12 -21.39 45.57 6.51
N ARG A 13 -20.46 44.77 5.96
CA ARG A 13 -20.78 43.87 4.84
C ARG A 13 -21.76 42.78 5.25
N HIS A 14 -21.61 42.24 6.46
CA HIS A 14 -22.49 41.22 7.00
C HIS A 14 -23.89 41.77 7.23
N GLU A 15 -24.02 42.89 7.93
CA GLU A 15 -25.30 43.55 8.19
C GLU A 15 -25.99 44.03 6.91
N LYS A 16 -25.25 44.49 5.90
CA LYS A 16 -25.84 44.81 4.57
C LYS A 16 -26.45 43.59 3.88
N ARG A 17 -25.81 42.41 3.99
CA ARG A 17 -26.37 41.16 3.43
C ARG A 17 -27.61 40.70 4.22
N LEU A 18 -27.56 40.83 5.55
CA LEU A 18 -28.71 40.51 6.41
C LEU A 18 -29.88 41.46 6.14
N LEU A 19 -29.63 42.76 5.97
CA LEU A 19 -30.63 43.74 5.58
C LEU A 19 -31.26 43.39 4.22
N GLN A 20 -30.45 43.09 3.21
CA GLN A 20 -30.96 42.65 1.90
C GLN A 20 -31.85 41.41 2.03
N ARG A 21 -31.46 40.44 2.86
CA ARG A 21 -32.26 39.23 3.10
C ARG A 21 -33.57 39.53 3.83
N SER A 22 -33.55 40.38 4.86
CA SER A 22 -34.77 40.80 5.56
C SER A 22 -35.70 41.60 4.66
N GLU A 23 -35.17 42.47 3.79
CA GLU A 23 -35.94 43.22 2.79
C GLU A 23 -36.56 42.27 1.75
N ILE A 24 -35.82 41.29 1.23
CA ILE A 24 -36.38 40.28 0.31
C ILE A 24 -37.51 39.48 0.98
N ASN A 25 -37.32 39.02 2.22
CA ASN A 25 -38.34 38.27 2.95
C ASN A 25 -39.59 39.14 3.20
N LEU A 26 -39.40 40.40 3.59
CA LEU A 26 -40.48 41.37 3.77
C LEU A 26 -41.24 41.60 2.46
N GLY A 27 -40.53 41.71 1.33
CA GLY A 27 -41.14 41.88 0.02
C GLY A 27 -41.91 40.66 -0.46
N ARG A 28 -41.40 39.45 -0.17
CA ARG A 28 -42.06 38.17 -0.51
C ARG A 28 -43.41 38.02 0.19
N GLU A 29 -43.44 38.19 1.50
CA GLU A 29 -44.68 38.11 2.30
C GLU A 29 -45.58 39.34 2.10
N GLY A 30 -44.98 40.48 1.74
CA GLY A 30 -45.64 41.77 1.55
C GLY A 30 -46.22 42.02 0.15
N THR A 31 -46.11 41.07 -0.77
CA THR A 31 -46.49 41.24 -2.18
C THR A 31 -47.97 41.66 -2.33
N ALA A 32 -48.85 41.19 -1.45
CA ALA A 32 -50.27 41.55 -1.45
C ALA A 32 -50.50 43.02 -1.03
N GLN A 33 -49.74 43.53 -0.06
CA GLN A 33 -49.81 44.92 0.39
C GLN A 33 -49.15 45.86 -0.63
N ALA A 34 -48.10 45.37 -1.30
CA ALA A 34 -47.41 46.07 -2.37
C ALA A 34 -48.35 46.43 -3.55
N ALA A 35 -49.40 45.63 -3.79
CA ALA A 35 -50.36 45.84 -4.87
C ALA A 35 -51.20 47.12 -4.71
N ASN A 36 -51.23 47.71 -3.51
CA ASN A 36 -51.90 48.98 -3.25
C ASN A 36 -51.06 50.21 -3.61
N PHE A 37 -49.78 50.01 -4.00
CA PHE A 37 -48.85 51.09 -4.36
C PHE A 37 -48.66 51.15 -5.88
N PRO A 38 -49.05 52.24 -6.56
CA PRO A 38 -48.88 52.38 -8.00
C PRO A 38 -47.40 52.36 -8.43
N GLU A 39 -46.48 52.76 -7.54
CA GLU A 39 -45.03 52.78 -7.79
C GLU A 39 -44.41 51.39 -7.94
N LEU A 40 -45.09 50.33 -7.47
CA LEU A 40 -44.61 48.93 -7.51
C LEU A 40 -45.30 48.09 -8.58
N ARG A 41 -46.13 48.70 -9.44
CA ARG A 41 -46.94 47.99 -10.44
C ARG A 41 -46.08 47.19 -11.42
N ASN A 42 -44.93 47.72 -11.83
CA ASN A 42 -44.04 47.06 -12.79
C ASN A 42 -43.39 45.81 -12.18
N GLU A 43 -42.94 45.89 -10.94
CA GLU A 43 -42.34 44.81 -10.17
C GLU A 43 -43.36 43.68 -9.92
N ILE A 44 -44.60 44.02 -9.63
CA ILE A 44 -45.69 43.05 -9.41
C ILE A 44 -46.06 42.33 -10.71
N VAL A 45 -46.12 43.04 -11.84
CA VAL A 45 -46.36 42.41 -13.16
C VAL A 45 -45.22 41.48 -13.53
N ALA A 46 -43.97 41.88 -13.28
CA ALA A 46 -42.80 41.05 -13.51
C ALA A 46 -42.80 39.78 -12.63
N LEU A 47 -43.17 39.89 -11.35
CA LEU A 47 -43.32 38.75 -10.45
C LEU A 47 -44.39 37.77 -10.93
N LYS A 48 -45.58 38.26 -11.32
CA LYS A 48 -46.66 37.39 -11.84
C LYS A 48 -46.22 36.60 -13.08
N LYS A 49 -45.44 37.22 -13.97
CA LYS A 49 -44.88 36.53 -15.14
C LYS A 49 -43.91 35.42 -14.73
N LEU A 50 -43.00 35.71 -13.81
CA LEU A 50 -42.04 34.71 -13.29
C LEU A 50 -42.71 33.60 -12.49
N GLU A 51 -43.81 33.88 -11.79
CA GLU A 51 -44.63 32.86 -11.12
C GLU A 51 -45.33 31.93 -12.11
N GLN A 52 -45.79 32.45 -13.25
CA GLN A 52 -46.37 31.63 -14.31
C GLN A 52 -45.30 30.74 -14.96
N GLU A 53 -44.14 31.30 -15.29
CA GLU A 53 -42.99 30.54 -15.82
C GLU A 53 -42.57 29.43 -14.84
N GLN A 54 -42.57 29.71 -13.53
CA GLN A 54 -42.26 28.71 -12.52
C GLN A 54 -43.28 27.56 -12.50
N LYS A 55 -44.58 27.87 -12.58
CA LYS A 55 -45.64 26.86 -12.61
C LYS A 55 -45.51 25.94 -13.82
N GLU A 56 -45.18 26.50 -14.98
CA GLU A 56 -44.94 25.74 -16.21
C GLU A 56 -43.76 24.78 -16.05
N VAL A 57 -42.65 25.24 -15.46
CA VAL A 57 -41.49 24.40 -15.18
C VAL A 57 -41.82 23.33 -14.14
N ALA A 58 -42.62 23.63 -13.11
CA ALA A 58 -43.05 22.66 -12.11
C ALA A 58 -43.92 21.54 -12.74
N LEU A 59 -44.83 21.89 -13.66
CA LEU A 59 -45.60 20.91 -14.42
C LEU A 59 -44.71 20.06 -15.33
N GLN A 60 -43.68 20.63 -15.94
CA GLN A 60 -42.70 19.86 -16.72
C GLN A 60 -41.94 18.86 -15.85
N ILE A 61 -41.49 19.26 -14.66
CA ILE A 61 -40.83 18.36 -13.71
C ILE A 61 -41.73 17.19 -13.34
N ALA A 62 -43.01 17.46 -13.01
CA ALA A 62 -43.97 16.41 -12.65
C ALA A 62 -44.18 15.40 -13.80
N ARG A 63 -44.30 15.87 -15.05
CA ARG A 63 -44.42 15.00 -16.22
C ARG A 63 -43.19 14.13 -16.44
N ILE A 64 -41.99 14.67 -16.22
CA ILE A 64 -40.75 13.90 -16.33
C ILE A 64 -40.67 12.84 -15.23
N GLU A 65 -41.05 13.17 -14.00
CA GLU A 65 -41.06 12.22 -12.88
C GLU A 65 -42.08 11.10 -13.07
N GLU A 66 -43.24 11.39 -13.64
CA GLU A 66 -44.20 10.36 -14.06
C GLU A 66 -43.62 9.47 -15.17
N GLY A 67 -42.96 10.05 -16.17
CA GLY A 67 -42.29 9.29 -17.23
C GLY A 67 -41.23 8.33 -16.68
N ILE A 68 -40.46 8.74 -15.67
CA ILE A 68 -39.44 7.90 -15.04
C ILE A 68 -40.10 6.70 -14.36
N LYS A 69 -41.21 6.92 -13.63
CA LYS A 69 -41.96 5.84 -12.98
C LYS A 69 -42.48 4.82 -13.98
N THR A 70 -43.03 5.27 -15.10
CA THR A 70 -43.52 4.36 -16.15
C THR A 70 -42.39 3.49 -16.70
N ILE A 71 -41.20 4.06 -16.95
CA ILE A 71 -40.04 3.29 -17.45
C ILE A 71 -39.52 2.31 -16.37
N GLU A 72 -39.55 2.70 -15.10
CA GLU A 72 -39.20 1.80 -13.99
C GLU A 72 -40.18 0.62 -13.87
N GLU A 73 -41.47 0.84 -14.08
CA GLU A 73 -42.48 -0.22 -14.16
C GLU A 73 -42.24 -1.17 -15.35
N GLU A 74 -41.96 -0.62 -16.54
CA GLU A 74 -41.58 -1.41 -17.73
C GLU A 74 -40.33 -2.26 -17.47
N ARG A 75 -39.34 -1.72 -16.74
CA ARG A 75 -38.13 -2.45 -16.37
C ARG A 75 -38.43 -3.61 -15.43
N GLN A 76 -39.28 -3.39 -14.43
CA GLN A 76 -39.70 -4.47 -13.52
C GLN A 76 -40.44 -5.57 -14.28
N GLN A 77 -41.30 -5.20 -15.22
CA GLN A 77 -41.99 -6.16 -16.08
C GLN A 77 -40.99 -6.94 -16.96
N ASN A 78 -40.04 -6.26 -17.60
CA ASN A 78 -38.99 -6.89 -18.40
C ASN A 78 -38.16 -7.91 -17.59
N ALA A 79 -37.86 -7.61 -16.32
CA ALA A 79 -37.16 -8.53 -15.42
C ALA A 79 -38.01 -9.77 -15.06
N ARG A 80 -39.32 -9.60 -14.86
CA ARG A 80 -40.25 -10.73 -14.63
C ARG A 80 -40.35 -11.63 -15.86
N GLU A 81 -40.54 -11.03 -17.04
CA GLU A 81 -40.60 -11.74 -18.32
C GLU A 81 -39.29 -12.49 -18.61
N GLN A 82 -38.14 -11.89 -18.29
CA GLN A 82 -36.83 -12.54 -18.40
C GLN A 82 -36.74 -13.77 -17.50
N ALA A 83 -37.14 -13.66 -16.23
CA ALA A 83 -37.10 -14.78 -15.29
C ALA A 83 -38.01 -15.93 -15.76
N GLU A 84 -39.24 -15.61 -16.20
CA GLU A 84 -40.17 -16.60 -16.75
C GLU A 84 -39.65 -17.29 -18.02
N ALA A 85 -39.03 -16.54 -18.92
CA ALA A 85 -38.44 -17.12 -20.14
C ALA A 85 -37.24 -18.03 -19.82
N LEU A 86 -36.36 -17.61 -18.91
CA LEU A 86 -35.20 -18.40 -18.53
C LEU A 86 -35.58 -19.66 -17.76
N THR A 87 -36.53 -19.57 -16.84
CA THR A 87 -37.03 -20.74 -16.11
C THR A 87 -37.65 -21.80 -17.02
N LYS A 88 -38.38 -21.40 -18.07
CA LYS A 88 -38.88 -22.33 -19.10
C LYS A 88 -37.73 -23.02 -19.84
N LEU A 89 -36.75 -22.26 -20.33
CA LEU A 89 -35.59 -22.82 -21.05
C LEU A 89 -34.70 -23.70 -20.15
N GLU A 90 -34.57 -23.37 -18.86
CA GLU A 90 -33.86 -24.18 -17.88
C GLU A 90 -34.61 -25.48 -17.56
N ALA A 91 -35.95 -25.46 -17.56
CA ALA A 91 -36.76 -26.67 -17.44
C ALA A 91 -36.55 -27.60 -18.65
N ASP A 92 -36.49 -27.05 -19.87
CA ASP A 92 -36.22 -27.81 -21.10
C ASP A 92 -34.79 -28.38 -21.15
N LYS A 93 -33.82 -27.70 -20.53
CA LYS A 93 -32.41 -28.15 -20.44
C LYS A 93 -32.22 -29.39 -19.57
N LYS A 94 -32.96 -29.52 -18.46
CA LYS A 94 -32.81 -30.62 -17.49
C LYS A 94 -32.94 -32.04 -18.10
N PRO A 95 -33.99 -32.37 -18.88
CA PRO A 95 -34.09 -33.70 -19.49
C PRO A 95 -32.97 -33.98 -20.49
N LEU A 96 -32.52 -32.98 -21.25
CA LEU A 96 -31.41 -33.13 -22.20
C LEU A 96 -30.08 -33.43 -21.50
N LEU A 97 -29.83 -32.80 -20.33
CA LEU A 97 -28.66 -33.14 -19.51
C LEU A 97 -28.72 -34.60 -19.04
N GLN A 98 -29.88 -35.06 -18.60
CA GLN A 98 -30.07 -36.45 -18.18
C GLN A 98 -29.83 -37.43 -19.34
N GLN A 99 -30.36 -37.13 -20.53
CA GLN A 99 -30.11 -37.92 -21.74
C GLN A 99 -28.62 -37.95 -22.12
N ARG A 100 -27.91 -36.81 -22.05
CA ARG A 100 -26.47 -36.74 -22.29
C ARG A 100 -25.68 -37.61 -21.29
N HIS A 101 -26.03 -37.55 -20.01
CA HIS A 101 -25.38 -38.36 -18.98
C HIS A 101 -25.60 -39.86 -19.22
N GLN A 102 -26.81 -40.25 -19.61
CA GLN A 102 -27.10 -41.65 -19.93
C GLN A 102 -26.37 -42.11 -21.19
N ALA A 103 -26.32 -41.28 -22.24
CA ALA A 103 -25.56 -41.58 -23.46
C ALA A 103 -24.06 -41.71 -23.19
N LYS A 104 -23.50 -40.83 -22.36
CA LYS A 104 -22.09 -40.90 -21.94
C LYS A 104 -21.81 -42.16 -21.12
N HIS A 105 -22.67 -42.49 -20.16
CA HIS A 105 -22.52 -43.71 -19.37
C HIS A 105 -22.53 -44.96 -20.27
N ASN A 106 -23.44 -45.02 -21.24
CA ASN A 106 -23.51 -46.11 -22.20
C ASN A 106 -22.24 -46.21 -23.05
N LEU A 107 -21.69 -45.08 -23.51
CA LEU A 107 -20.41 -45.04 -24.22
C LEU A 107 -19.26 -45.59 -23.35
N ASP A 108 -19.16 -45.14 -22.10
CA ASP A 108 -18.11 -45.59 -21.16
C ASP A 108 -18.19 -47.11 -20.88
N VAL A 109 -19.39 -47.70 -20.92
CA VAL A 109 -19.59 -49.15 -20.81
C VAL A 109 -19.13 -49.85 -22.08
N CYS A 110 -19.55 -49.38 -23.26
CA CYS A 110 -19.13 -49.96 -24.54
C CYS A 110 -17.60 -49.89 -24.75
N GLU A 111 -16.96 -48.79 -24.36
CA GLU A 111 -15.50 -48.64 -24.45
C GLU A 111 -14.76 -49.60 -23.50
N ARG A 112 -15.31 -49.82 -22.30
CA ARG A 112 -14.76 -50.80 -21.34
C ARG A 112 -14.85 -52.22 -21.88
N GLU A 113 -15.98 -52.61 -22.47
CA GLU A 113 -16.15 -53.92 -23.09
C GLU A 113 -15.19 -54.11 -24.27
N LEU A 114 -15.06 -53.10 -25.15
CA LEU A 114 -14.10 -53.14 -26.26
C LEU A 114 -12.66 -53.31 -25.74
N ALA A 115 -12.25 -52.54 -24.74
CA ALA A 115 -10.93 -52.67 -24.12
C ALA A 115 -10.71 -54.04 -23.46
N GLY A 116 -11.77 -54.61 -22.86
CA GLY A 116 -11.74 -55.97 -22.30
C GLY A 116 -11.52 -57.03 -23.37
N VAL A 117 -12.22 -56.93 -24.51
CA VAL A 117 -12.02 -57.83 -25.65
C VAL A 117 -10.63 -57.66 -26.25
N GLU A 118 -10.12 -56.44 -26.39
CA GLU A 118 -8.76 -56.19 -26.89
C GLU A 118 -7.67 -56.77 -25.98
N ARG A 119 -7.83 -56.70 -24.65
CA ARG A 119 -6.93 -57.38 -23.71
C ARG A 119 -6.96 -58.89 -23.88
N ARG A 120 -8.14 -59.50 -24.00
CA ARG A 120 -8.27 -60.95 -24.22
C ARG A 120 -7.60 -61.40 -25.52
N ILE A 121 -7.65 -60.57 -26.57
CA ILE A 121 -6.91 -60.82 -27.81
C ILE A 121 -5.39 -60.77 -27.56
N GLN A 122 -4.89 -59.76 -26.85
CA GLN A 122 -3.47 -59.66 -26.50
C GLN A 122 -2.97 -60.81 -25.62
N GLU A 123 -3.79 -61.26 -24.66
CA GLU A 123 -3.49 -62.40 -23.79
C GLU A 123 -3.45 -63.71 -24.59
N SER A 124 -4.38 -63.90 -25.53
CA SER A 124 -4.39 -65.03 -26.46
C SER A 124 -3.13 -65.04 -27.36
N GLU A 125 -2.71 -63.88 -27.87
CA GLU A 125 -1.47 -63.72 -28.64
C GLU A 125 -0.20 -63.92 -27.80
N ALA A 126 -0.23 -63.57 -26.52
CA ALA A 126 0.86 -63.88 -25.59
C ALA A 126 0.92 -65.39 -25.27
N ALA A 127 -0.24 -66.04 -25.11
CA ALA A 127 -0.33 -67.48 -24.87
C ALA A 127 0.20 -68.30 -26.04
N ASP A 128 -0.14 -67.96 -27.30
CA ASP A 128 0.44 -68.65 -28.48
C ASP A 128 1.97 -68.49 -28.53
N ARG A 129 2.49 -67.28 -28.25
CA ARG A 129 3.93 -67.04 -28.17
C ARG A 129 4.62 -67.84 -27.06
N ASN A 130 3.99 -67.97 -25.90
CA ASN A 130 4.51 -68.77 -24.79
C ASN A 130 4.53 -70.26 -25.13
N LEU A 131 3.46 -70.79 -25.73
CA LEU A 131 3.41 -72.19 -26.16
C LEU A 131 4.45 -72.49 -27.24
N LEU A 132 4.68 -71.57 -28.19
CA LEU A 132 5.77 -71.67 -29.17
C LEU A 132 7.14 -71.71 -28.50
N LYS A 133 7.36 -70.88 -27.48
CA LYS A 133 8.58 -70.87 -26.70
C LYS A 133 8.79 -72.18 -25.93
N GLU A 134 7.76 -72.69 -25.25
CA GLU A 134 7.81 -73.99 -24.55
C GLU A 134 8.11 -75.15 -25.51
N LEU A 135 7.54 -75.15 -26.72
CA LEU A 135 7.84 -76.13 -27.76
C LEU A 135 9.31 -76.07 -28.23
N THR A 136 9.87 -74.86 -28.29
CA THR A 136 11.26 -74.60 -28.68
C THR A 136 12.22 -75.00 -27.57
N ASP A 137 11.91 -74.66 -26.33
CA ASP A 137 12.70 -75.00 -25.13
C ASP A 137 12.71 -76.53 -24.89
N LEU A 138 11.58 -77.21 -25.12
CA LEU A 138 11.50 -78.68 -25.08
C LEU A 138 12.38 -79.36 -26.14
N HIS A 139 12.51 -78.77 -27.33
CA HIS A 139 13.38 -79.28 -28.38
C HIS A 139 14.88 -79.05 -28.09
N ALA A 140 15.22 -78.08 -27.25
CA ALA A 140 16.60 -77.71 -26.93
C ALA A 140 17.23 -78.57 -25.81
N LEU A 141 16.44 -79.34 -25.06
CA LEU A 141 16.92 -80.21 -23.97
C LEU A 141 17.60 -81.48 -24.50
N ASN A 142 18.82 -81.77 -24.02
CA ASN A 142 19.61 -82.95 -24.41
C ASN A 142 20.32 -83.57 -23.18
N PRO A 143 20.07 -84.85 -22.82
CA PRO A 143 19.20 -85.81 -23.48
C PRO A 143 17.71 -85.48 -23.34
N GLN A 144 16.91 -85.86 -24.33
CA GLN A 144 15.47 -85.63 -24.33
C GLN A 144 14.78 -86.36 -23.16
N PRO A 145 13.80 -85.71 -22.50
CA PRO A 145 13.06 -86.33 -21.41
C PRO A 145 12.19 -87.49 -21.92
N ALA A 146 11.99 -88.53 -21.09
CA ALA A 146 11.29 -89.76 -21.46
C ALA A 146 9.80 -89.56 -21.86
N ASP A 147 9.22 -88.42 -21.51
CA ASP A 147 7.84 -88.02 -21.80
C ASP A 147 7.71 -86.94 -22.89
N PHE A 148 8.75 -86.75 -23.70
CA PHE A 148 8.83 -85.72 -24.75
C PHE A 148 7.64 -85.75 -25.73
N GLU A 149 7.30 -86.91 -26.28
CA GLU A 149 6.17 -87.11 -27.22
C GLU A 149 4.83 -86.70 -26.60
N ALA A 150 4.60 -87.05 -25.32
CA ALA A 150 3.37 -86.71 -24.62
C ALA A 150 3.26 -85.20 -24.37
N ARG A 151 4.38 -84.54 -24.02
CA ARG A 151 4.43 -83.09 -23.79
C ARG A 151 4.29 -82.29 -25.10
N SER A 152 4.94 -82.71 -26.18
CA SER A 152 4.86 -82.04 -27.49
C SER A 152 3.47 -82.18 -28.12
N ALA A 153 2.83 -83.35 -28.01
CA ALA A 153 1.45 -83.59 -28.42
C ALA A 153 0.44 -82.74 -27.63
N SER A 154 0.68 -82.57 -26.31
CA SER A 154 -0.16 -81.71 -25.47
C SER A 154 -0.10 -80.23 -25.89
N ILE A 155 1.10 -79.71 -26.15
CA ILE A 155 1.31 -78.31 -26.56
C ILE A 155 0.73 -78.07 -27.96
N THR A 156 0.95 -78.97 -28.92
CA THR A 156 0.36 -78.88 -30.27
C THR A 156 -1.16 -78.96 -30.23
N THR A 157 -1.75 -79.80 -29.38
CA THR A 157 -3.21 -79.87 -29.20
C THR A 157 -3.78 -78.57 -28.63
N ARG A 158 -3.11 -77.96 -27.65
CA ARG A 158 -3.51 -76.65 -27.09
C ARG A 158 -3.41 -75.54 -28.15
N ARG A 159 -2.34 -75.55 -28.95
CA ARG A 159 -2.12 -74.59 -30.01
C ARG A 159 -3.13 -74.72 -31.16
N ALA A 160 -3.61 -75.93 -31.46
CA ALA A 160 -4.62 -76.16 -32.49
C ALA A 160 -5.99 -75.52 -32.18
N ARG A 161 -6.31 -75.24 -30.91
CA ARG A 161 -7.58 -74.62 -30.47
C ARG A 161 -7.56 -73.09 -30.47
N LEU A 162 -6.39 -72.47 -30.37
CA LEU A 162 -6.23 -71.02 -30.30
C LEU A 162 -6.76 -70.24 -31.53
N PRO A 163 -6.65 -70.74 -32.78
CA PRO A 163 -7.20 -70.02 -33.94
C PRO A 163 -8.71 -69.84 -33.89
N ASP A 164 -9.46 -70.84 -33.42
CA ASP A 164 -10.92 -70.81 -33.31
C ASP A 164 -11.35 -69.83 -32.19
N GLU A 165 -10.71 -69.92 -31.02
CA GLU A 165 -10.90 -68.97 -29.92
C GLU A 165 -10.59 -67.51 -30.34
N ARG A 166 -9.57 -67.32 -31.17
CA ARG A 166 -9.20 -66.01 -31.71
C ARG A 166 -10.24 -65.48 -32.71
N ALA A 167 -10.81 -66.34 -33.55
CA ALA A 167 -11.85 -65.94 -34.49
C ALA A 167 -13.11 -65.43 -33.76
N GLU A 168 -13.47 -66.06 -32.63
CA GLU A 168 -14.55 -65.58 -31.77
C GLU A 168 -14.24 -64.24 -31.11
N LEU A 169 -13.02 -64.05 -30.61
CA LEU A 169 -12.58 -62.77 -30.02
C LEU A 169 -12.56 -61.64 -31.05
N ILE A 170 -12.14 -61.90 -32.29
CA ILE A 170 -12.16 -60.90 -33.37
C ILE A 170 -13.60 -60.53 -33.74
N ARG A 171 -14.52 -61.49 -33.78
CA ARG A 171 -15.95 -61.22 -34.01
C ARG A 171 -16.56 -60.40 -32.88
N ALA A 172 -16.21 -60.71 -31.63
CA ALA A 172 -16.60 -59.93 -30.45
C ALA A 172 -16.04 -58.50 -30.49
N ARG A 173 -14.80 -58.33 -31.00
CA ARG A 173 -14.18 -57.00 -31.17
C ARG A 173 -14.93 -56.15 -32.18
N LEU A 174 -15.29 -56.70 -33.34
CA LEU A 174 -16.07 -56.00 -34.36
C LEU A 174 -17.44 -55.57 -33.80
N GLY A 175 -18.16 -56.48 -33.13
CA GLY A 175 -19.44 -56.14 -32.50
C GLY A 175 -19.33 -55.06 -31.42
N SER A 176 -18.27 -55.11 -30.61
CA SER A 176 -18.00 -54.10 -29.57
C SER A 176 -17.61 -52.74 -30.17
N ALA A 177 -16.85 -52.73 -31.27
CA ALA A 177 -16.47 -51.51 -31.98
C ALA A 177 -17.68 -50.83 -32.64
N ASP A 178 -18.60 -51.60 -33.23
CA ASP A 178 -19.85 -51.07 -33.78
C ASP A 178 -20.77 -50.51 -32.68
N ALA A 179 -20.83 -51.16 -31.51
CA ALA A 179 -21.56 -50.66 -30.35
C ALA A 179 -20.99 -49.32 -29.84
N VAL A 180 -19.65 -49.18 -29.77
CA VAL A 180 -18.98 -47.92 -29.44
C VAL A 180 -19.32 -46.82 -30.45
N ARG A 181 -19.31 -47.13 -31.76
CA ARG A 181 -19.66 -46.15 -32.81
C ARG A 181 -21.09 -45.64 -32.64
N LEU A 182 -22.06 -46.53 -32.46
CA LEU A 182 -23.46 -46.16 -32.25
C LEU A 182 -23.68 -45.37 -30.95
N ALA A 183 -22.99 -45.75 -29.87
CA ALA A 183 -23.05 -45.02 -28.60
C ALA A 183 -22.49 -43.60 -28.75
N LYS A 184 -21.41 -43.43 -29.51
CA LYS A 184 -20.81 -42.13 -29.81
C LYS A 184 -21.72 -41.24 -30.66
N GLU A 185 -22.40 -41.81 -31.66
CA GLU A 185 -23.40 -41.07 -32.45
C GLU A 185 -24.56 -40.56 -31.57
N LYS A 186 -25.08 -41.39 -30.67
CA LYS A 186 -26.13 -41.00 -29.70
C LYS A 186 -25.67 -39.93 -28.70
N LEU A 187 -24.40 -39.97 -28.28
CA LEU A 187 -23.84 -38.92 -27.44
C LEU A 187 -23.76 -37.59 -28.22
N ASN A 188 -23.28 -37.62 -29.46
CA ASN A 188 -23.17 -36.44 -30.30
C ASN A 188 -24.54 -35.78 -30.57
N THR A 189 -25.60 -36.57 -30.78
CA THR A 189 -26.96 -36.01 -30.97
C THR A 189 -27.46 -35.33 -29.70
N ALA A 190 -27.27 -35.96 -28.54
CA ALA A 190 -27.67 -35.38 -27.25
C ALA A 190 -26.86 -34.10 -26.92
N GLU A 191 -25.57 -34.07 -27.27
CA GLU A 191 -24.73 -32.87 -27.12
C GLU A 191 -25.16 -31.74 -28.06
N ALA A 192 -25.55 -32.06 -29.30
CA ALA A 192 -26.03 -31.07 -30.27
C ALA A 192 -27.33 -30.41 -29.80
N GLU A 193 -28.30 -31.20 -29.32
CA GLU A 193 -29.57 -30.69 -28.78
C GLU A 193 -29.35 -29.82 -27.53
N LEU A 194 -28.50 -30.26 -26.61
CA LEU A 194 -28.13 -29.48 -25.43
C LEU A 194 -27.50 -28.13 -25.84
N SER A 195 -26.59 -28.15 -26.82
CA SER A 195 -25.92 -26.94 -27.31
C SER A 195 -26.90 -25.94 -27.95
N ALA A 196 -27.97 -26.43 -28.60
CA ALA A 196 -29.00 -25.59 -29.20
C ALA A 196 -29.81 -24.86 -28.11
N VAL A 197 -30.20 -25.57 -27.04
CA VAL A 197 -30.90 -24.97 -25.90
C VAL A 197 -30.01 -23.98 -25.16
N GLU A 198 -28.73 -24.29 -24.96
CA GLU A 198 -27.77 -23.36 -24.35
C GLU A 198 -27.58 -22.08 -25.18
N LYS A 199 -27.54 -22.17 -26.51
CA LYS A 199 -27.52 -21.02 -27.41
C LYS A 199 -28.81 -20.20 -27.31
N ASN A 200 -29.98 -20.84 -27.20
CA ASN A 200 -31.24 -20.15 -27.02
C ASN A 200 -31.29 -19.41 -25.68
N ILE A 201 -30.82 -20.02 -24.58
CA ILE A 201 -30.68 -19.34 -23.28
C ILE A 201 -29.80 -18.10 -23.40
N ALA A 202 -28.62 -18.23 -24.02
CA ALA A 202 -27.71 -17.11 -24.20
C ALA A 202 -28.33 -15.98 -25.04
N ARG A 203 -29.02 -16.33 -26.13
CA ARG A 203 -29.73 -15.37 -26.99
C ARG A 203 -30.83 -14.64 -26.23
N THR A 204 -31.70 -15.36 -25.53
CA THR A 204 -32.78 -14.76 -24.73
C THR A 204 -32.22 -13.81 -23.67
N ARG A 205 -31.13 -14.19 -22.96
CA ARG A 205 -30.45 -13.29 -22.03
C ARG A 205 -30.00 -11.99 -22.71
N SER A 206 -29.34 -12.11 -23.87
CA SER A 206 -28.84 -10.94 -24.60
C SER A 206 -29.96 -10.00 -25.08
N GLU A 207 -31.12 -10.54 -25.49
CA GLU A 207 -32.26 -9.73 -25.93
C GLU A 207 -32.89 -8.96 -24.77
N PHE A 208 -33.06 -9.60 -23.60
CA PHE A 208 -33.56 -8.93 -22.39
C PHE A 208 -32.57 -7.92 -21.84
N GLU A 209 -31.26 -8.21 -21.87
CA GLU A 209 -30.22 -7.25 -21.49
C GLU A 209 -30.19 -6.03 -22.43
N ALA A 210 -30.38 -6.23 -23.74
CA ALA A 210 -30.44 -5.12 -24.70
C ALA A 210 -31.65 -4.21 -24.45
N ARG A 211 -32.81 -4.79 -24.10
CA ARG A 211 -34.00 -4.03 -23.70
C ARG A 211 -33.77 -3.28 -22.39
N ASP A 212 -33.18 -3.93 -21.39
CA ASP A 212 -32.87 -3.30 -20.09
C ASP A 212 -31.92 -2.11 -20.26
N ARG A 213 -30.86 -2.26 -21.08
CA ARG A 213 -29.94 -1.16 -21.40
C ARG A 213 -30.66 0.04 -22.03
N LYS A 214 -31.59 -0.22 -22.96
CA LYS A 214 -32.37 0.86 -23.59
C LYS A 214 -33.28 1.58 -22.58
N LEU A 215 -33.91 0.83 -21.67
CA LEU A 215 -34.74 1.41 -20.60
C LEU A 215 -33.87 2.24 -19.63
N ASP A 216 -32.69 1.74 -19.25
CA ASP A 216 -31.74 2.45 -18.41
C ASP A 216 -31.26 3.76 -19.06
N ASP A 217 -30.94 3.74 -20.35
CA ASP A 217 -30.53 4.94 -21.10
C ASP A 217 -31.68 5.97 -21.17
N ASN A 218 -32.93 5.52 -21.32
CA ASN A 218 -34.10 6.39 -21.27
C ASN A 218 -34.30 7.01 -19.88
N ILE A 219 -34.11 6.25 -18.80
CA ILE A 219 -34.16 6.77 -17.42
C ILE A 219 -33.09 7.84 -17.23
N ARG A 220 -31.85 7.59 -17.69
CA ARG A 220 -30.76 8.58 -17.59
C ARG A 220 -31.09 9.87 -18.31
N ALA A 221 -31.57 9.78 -19.55
CA ALA A 221 -31.98 10.95 -20.33
C ALA A 221 -33.09 11.75 -19.63
N GLN A 222 -34.09 11.08 -19.06
CA GLN A 222 -35.15 11.76 -18.30
C GLN A 222 -34.65 12.34 -16.97
N GLN A 223 -33.72 11.70 -16.28
CA GLN A 223 -33.10 12.24 -15.07
C GLN A 223 -32.27 13.50 -15.37
N GLU A 224 -31.56 13.53 -16.50
CA GLU A 224 -30.86 14.72 -16.97
C GLU A 224 -31.83 15.85 -17.28
N ALA A 225 -32.91 15.56 -18.02
CA ALA A 225 -33.98 16.54 -18.28
C ALA A 225 -34.62 17.07 -16.98
N ALA A 226 -34.83 16.21 -15.97
CA ALA A 226 -35.34 16.61 -14.67
C ALA A 226 -34.35 17.54 -13.92
N ARG A 227 -33.04 17.25 -13.98
CA ARG A 227 -32.01 18.12 -13.40
C ARG A 227 -31.98 19.49 -14.07
N GLU A 228 -32.04 19.53 -15.39
CA GLU A 228 -32.12 20.79 -16.15
C GLU A 228 -33.38 21.57 -15.81
N ALA A 229 -34.54 20.93 -15.76
CA ALA A 229 -35.80 21.57 -15.41
C ALA A 229 -35.76 22.12 -13.97
N ARG A 230 -35.18 21.39 -13.01
CA ARG A 230 -34.97 21.87 -11.63
C ARG A 230 -34.00 23.05 -11.57
N ALA A 231 -32.93 23.05 -12.36
CA ALA A 231 -32.03 24.20 -12.46
C ALA A 231 -32.76 25.42 -13.04
N ARG A 232 -33.57 25.24 -14.10
CA ARG A 232 -34.43 26.31 -14.64
C ARG A 232 -35.39 26.84 -13.57
N HIS A 233 -36.02 25.97 -12.80
CA HIS A 233 -36.88 26.37 -11.69
C HIS A 233 -36.13 27.23 -10.64
N GLN A 234 -34.91 26.85 -10.27
CA GLN A 234 -34.06 27.64 -9.35
C GLN A 234 -33.67 28.99 -9.95
N THR A 235 -33.28 29.05 -11.22
CA THR A 235 -32.96 30.34 -11.87
C THR A 235 -34.17 31.27 -11.97
N VAL A 236 -35.37 30.74 -12.18
CA VAL A 236 -36.61 31.53 -12.15
C VAL A 236 -36.86 32.06 -10.73
N GLU A 237 -36.65 31.26 -9.69
CA GLU A 237 -36.71 31.71 -8.30
C GLU A 237 -35.71 32.84 -7.99
N GLU A 238 -34.46 32.70 -8.43
CA GLU A 238 -33.44 33.74 -8.25
C GLU A 238 -33.78 35.04 -8.98
N ARG A 239 -34.40 34.95 -10.16
CA ARG A 239 -34.86 36.12 -10.94
C ARG A 239 -35.98 36.89 -10.24
N LYS A 240 -36.69 36.30 -9.26
CA LYS A 240 -37.70 37.01 -8.46
C LYS A 240 -37.08 37.87 -7.34
N ASN A 241 -35.89 37.52 -6.86
CA ASN A 241 -35.24 38.20 -5.72
C ASN A 241 -35.09 39.73 -5.90
N PRO A 242 -34.72 40.28 -7.09
CA PRO A 242 -34.64 41.72 -7.28
C PRO A 242 -35.98 42.43 -7.11
N ALA A 243 -37.08 41.84 -7.60
CA ALA A 243 -38.42 42.40 -7.47
C ALA A 243 -38.94 42.29 -6.02
N TYR A 244 -38.65 41.19 -5.31
CA TYR A 244 -38.93 41.12 -3.88
C TYR A 244 -38.11 42.13 -3.07
N LEU A 245 -36.84 42.37 -3.42
CA LEU A 245 -36.00 43.36 -2.76
C LEU A 245 -36.53 44.79 -2.92
N SER A 246 -36.96 45.18 -4.13
CA SER A 246 -37.51 46.52 -4.38
C SER A 246 -38.84 46.73 -3.65
N ILE A 247 -39.73 45.74 -3.69
CA ILE A 247 -40.98 45.75 -2.93
C ILE A 247 -40.70 45.87 -1.43
N GLY A 248 -39.81 45.03 -0.89
CA GLY A 248 -39.46 45.02 0.53
C GLY A 248 -38.86 46.34 1.02
N ARG A 249 -38.01 46.98 0.20
CA ARG A 249 -37.47 48.32 0.48
C ARG A 249 -38.56 49.37 0.54
N HIS A 250 -39.51 49.32 -0.39
CA HIS A 250 -40.62 50.26 -0.43
C HIS A 250 -41.56 50.08 0.76
N LEU A 251 -41.89 48.83 1.13
CA LEU A 251 -42.69 48.51 2.31
C LEU A 251 -42.01 48.93 3.61
N ALA A 252 -40.71 48.66 3.76
CA ALA A 252 -39.92 49.12 4.90
C ALA A 252 -39.84 50.66 4.96
N ALA A 253 -39.75 51.34 3.82
CA ALA A 253 -39.73 52.81 3.79
C ALA A 253 -41.08 53.44 4.14
N LYS A 254 -42.19 52.80 3.75
CA LYS A 254 -43.56 53.26 4.04
C LYS A 254 -44.10 52.78 5.38
N GLY A 255 -43.36 51.95 6.11
CA GLY A 255 -43.79 51.41 7.41
C GLY A 255 -44.93 50.39 7.31
N VAL A 256 -45.09 49.72 6.17
CA VAL A 256 -46.23 48.81 5.90
C VAL A 256 -45.82 47.37 6.19
N ALA A 257 -46.44 46.79 7.22
CA ALA A 257 -46.17 45.42 7.64
C ALA A 257 -47.10 44.41 6.95
N PRO A 258 -46.59 43.24 6.50
CA PRO A 258 -47.45 42.16 6.04
C PRO A 258 -48.28 41.62 7.22
N PRO A 259 -49.58 41.33 7.02
CA PRO A 259 -50.50 40.86 8.08
C PRO A 259 -50.07 39.50 8.63
N ASN A 260 -49.48 38.65 7.80
CA ASN A 260 -49.04 37.32 8.19
C ASN A 260 -47.68 37.33 8.93
N ALA A 261 -46.91 38.42 8.84
CA ALA A 261 -45.55 38.48 9.36
C ALA A 261 -45.09 39.90 9.74
N PRO A 262 -45.72 40.54 10.74
CA PRO A 262 -45.37 41.91 11.14
C PRO A 262 -43.94 42.04 11.70
N ARG A 263 -43.38 40.93 12.19
CA ARG A 263 -42.00 40.84 12.70
C ARG A 263 -40.95 41.16 11.65
N LEU A 264 -41.23 40.90 10.36
CA LEU A 264 -40.27 41.13 9.27
C LEU A 264 -39.98 42.62 9.05
N LEU A 265 -40.99 43.48 9.27
CA LEU A 265 -40.81 44.92 9.17
C LEU A 265 -39.91 45.43 10.31
N ALA A 266 -40.18 44.98 11.54
CA ALA A 266 -39.35 45.32 12.70
C ALA A 266 -37.90 44.83 12.52
N GLU A 267 -37.71 43.64 11.93
CA GLU A 267 -36.39 43.11 11.62
C GLU A 267 -35.66 43.94 10.56
N ALA A 268 -36.34 44.32 9.46
CA ALA A 268 -35.76 45.18 8.44
C ALA A 268 -35.34 46.55 9.00
N HIS A 269 -36.15 47.18 9.85
CA HIS A 269 -35.79 48.43 10.52
C HIS A 269 -34.59 48.28 11.46
N ARG A 270 -34.56 47.27 12.32
CA ARG A 270 -33.42 46.98 13.20
C ARG A 270 -32.12 46.79 12.43
N ARG A 271 -32.19 46.06 11.30
CA ARG A 271 -31.03 45.84 10.43
C ARG A 271 -30.58 47.13 9.73
N ARG A 272 -31.52 48.00 9.36
CA ARG A 272 -31.22 49.31 8.76
C ARG A 272 -30.52 50.23 9.77
N GLU A 273 -31.04 50.30 11.00
CA GLU A 273 -30.41 51.02 12.12
C GLU A 273 -29.01 50.49 12.43
N ALA A 274 -28.81 49.18 12.43
CA ALA A 274 -27.49 48.57 12.63
C ALA A 274 -26.49 48.93 11.52
N VAL A 275 -26.94 48.96 10.25
CA VAL A 275 -26.13 49.42 9.12
C VAL A 275 -25.75 50.89 9.28
N ASP A 276 -26.70 51.75 9.68
CA ASP A 276 -26.47 53.18 9.87
C ASP A 276 -25.51 53.44 11.04
N ALA A 277 -25.65 52.73 12.16
CA ALA A 277 -24.70 52.78 13.27
C ALA A 277 -23.26 52.38 12.86
N HIS A 278 -23.12 51.34 12.03
CA HIS A 278 -21.82 50.95 11.49
C HIS A 278 -21.24 51.94 10.47
N LEU A 279 -22.09 52.66 9.73
CA LEU A 279 -21.66 53.75 8.84
C LEU A 279 -21.17 54.96 9.65
N GLN A 280 -21.86 55.33 10.73
CA GLN A 280 -21.44 56.37 11.66
C GLN A 280 -20.10 56.02 12.32
N HIS A 281 -19.98 54.82 12.89
CA HIS A 281 -18.72 54.34 13.49
C HIS A 281 -17.57 54.31 12.47
N LYS A 282 -17.83 54.01 11.19
CA LYS A 282 -16.83 54.10 10.12
C LYS A 282 -16.36 55.55 9.89
N ALA A 283 -17.26 56.53 9.98
CA ALA A 283 -16.94 57.95 9.85
C ALA A 283 -16.11 58.46 11.05
N GLU A 284 -16.46 58.05 12.28
CA GLU A 284 -15.67 58.34 13.48
C GLU A 284 -14.25 57.76 13.40
N LEU A 285 -14.13 56.50 12.97
CA LEU A 285 -12.82 55.87 12.74
C LEU A 285 -12.03 56.53 11.60
N ALA A 286 -12.68 57.26 10.69
CA ALA A 286 -12.02 58.05 9.65
C ALA A 286 -11.37 59.29 10.27
N LEU A 287 -12.13 60.03 11.09
CA LEU A 287 -11.69 61.23 11.80
C LEU A 287 -10.55 60.92 12.79
N LEU A 288 -10.68 59.87 13.61
CA LEU A 288 -9.63 59.46 14.54
C LEU A 288 -8.31 59.03 13.86
N SER A 289 -8.34 58.72 12.55
CA SER A 289 -7.11 58.37 11.84
C SER A 289 -6.38 59.56 11.23
N SER A 290 -7.09 60.65 10.92
CA SER A 290 -6.46 61.84 10.36
C SER A 290 -5.63 62.58 11.41
N GLN A 291 -5.86 62.29 12.69
CA GLN A 291 -5.13 62.83 13.83
C GLN A 291 -3.83 62.07 14.18
N ILE A 292 -3.53 60.95 13.52
CA ILE A 292 -2.33 60.14 13.83
C ILE A 292 -1.13 60.65 13.02
N ASP A 293 0.00 60.90 13.69
CA ASP A 293 1.24 61.30 13.04
C ASP A 293 1.76 60.19 12.09
N LYS A 294 1.96 60.58 10.83
CA LYS A 294 2.40 59.69 9.76
C LYS A 294 3.87 59.29 9.92
N GLN A 295 4.69 60.07 10.63
CA GLN A 295 6.11 59.76 10.83
C GLN A 295 6.33 58.62 11.84
N GLU A 296 5.65 58.65 12.98
CA GLU A 296 5.70 57.55 13.97
C GLU A 296 5.21 56.23 13.38
N LEU A 297 4.16 56.30 12.55
CA LEU A 297 3.61 55.13 11.88
C LEU A 297 4.63 54.47 10.94
N ARG A 298 5.46 55.26 10.22
CA ARG A 298 6.53 54.72 9.37
C ARG A 298 7.62 54.03 10.18
N LYS A 299 8.04 54.61 11.31
CA LYS A 299 9.03 54.02 12.22
C LYS A 299 8.54 52.68 12.80
N PHE A 300 7.27 52.62 13.19
CA PHE A 300 6.65 51.38 13.69
C PHE A 300 6.63 50.27 12.62
N TYR A 301 6.22 50.57 11.37
CA TYR A 301 6.22 49.57 10.30
C TYR A 301 7.62 49.13 9.92
N PHE A 302 8.61 50.03 9.94
CA PHE A 302 10.00 49.68 9.69
C PHE A 302 10.51 48.66 10.72
N SER A 303 10.28 48.91 12.01
CA SER A 303 10.66 47.98 13.09
C SER A 303 9.99 46.60 12.94
N VAL A 304 8.67 46.57 12.74
CA VAL A 304 7.95 45.29 12.54
C VAL A 304 8.43 44.54 11.29
N PHE A 305 8.69 45.27 10.20
CA PHE A 305 9.21 44.67 8.97
C PHE A 305 10.61 44.08 9.17
N SER A 306 11.51 44.79 9.87
CA SER A 306 12.84 44.27 10.20
C SER A 306 12.77 42.99 11.05
N VAL A 307 11.85 42.92 12.02
CA VAL A 307 11.65 41.71 12.84
C VAL A 307 11.11 40.55 11.99
N LEU A 308 10.16 40.82 11.08
CA LEU A 308 9.62 39.78 10.19
C LEU A 308 10.67 39.26 9.20
N VAL A 309 11.53 40.14 8.67
CA VAL A 309 12.65 39.74 7.80
C VAL A 309 13.62 38.84 8.57
N LEU A 310 13.96 39.20 9.81
CA LEU A 310 14.81 38.38 10.67
C LEU A 310 14.18 37.00 10.93
N LEU A 311 12.88 36.96 11.22
CA LEU A 311 12.15 35.73 11.50
C LEU A 311 12.03 34.85 10.24
N ALA A 312 11.86 35.45 9.06
CA ALA A 312 11.88 34.76 7.79
C ALA A 312 13.26 34.14 7.48
N LEU A 313 14.34 34.86 7.77
CA LEU A 313 15.71 34.32 7.65
C LEU A 313 15.92 33.12 8.58
N ILE A 314 15.48 33.23 9.84
CA ILE A 314 15.56 32.11 10.81
C ILE A 314 14.74 30.92 10.32
N LEU A 315 13.50 31.14 9.85
CA LEU A 315 12.67 30.07 9.30
C LEU A 315 13.31 29.40 8.08
N LEU A 316 13.94 30.17 7.20
CA LEU A 316 14.60 29.64 6.01
C LEU A 316 15.79 28.73 6.39
N VAL A 317 16.58 29.12 7.39
CA VAL A 317 17.66 28.29 7.94
C VAL A 317 17.12 27.00 8.58
N VAL A 318 16.01 27.08 9.31
CA VAL A 318 15.39 25.91 9.95
C VAL A 318 14.77 24.96 8.92
N PHE A 319 14.09 25.48 7.89
CA PHE A 319 13.47 24.64 6.84
C PHE A 319 14.49 24.06 5.86
N GLN A 320 15.64 24.72 5.65
CA GLN A 320 16.76 24.14 4.87
C GLN A 320 17.55 23.09 5.65
N SER A 321 17.39 23.00 6.98
CA SER A 321 18.01 21.93 7.77
C SER A 321 17.20 20.63 7.60
N PRO A 322 17.79 19.55 7.03
CA PRO A 322 17.07 18.30 6.84
C PRO A 322 16.69 17.68 8.20
N ARG A 323 15.42 17.28 8.34
CA ARG A 323 14.91 16.62 9.54
C ARG A 323 15.53 15.22 9.67
N GLY A 324 16.30 15.01 10.75
CA GLY A 324 16.74 13.67 11.17
C GLY A 324 18.03 13.16 10.54
N ARG A 325 18.97 14.03 10.18
CA ARG A 325 20.28 13.61 9.68
C ARG A 325 21.17 13.08 10.80
N GLU A 326 21.70 11.87 10.63
CA GLU A 326 22.72 11.27 11.50
C GLU A 326 24.06 11.98 11.21
N TRP A 327 24.64 12.64 12.22
CA TRP A 327 25.89 13.39 12.08
C TRP A 327 27.06 12.43 12.33
N LEU A 328 27.46 11.72 11.28
CA LEU A 328 28.53 10.72 11.33
C LEU A 328 29.81 11.26 10.68
N PRO A 329 31.00 10.75 11.04
CA PRO A 329 32.25 11.11 10.39
C PRO A 329 32.26 10.69 8.91
N GLN A 330 32.90 11.49 8.04
CA GLN A 330 32.95 11.25 6.59
C GLN A 330 33.55 9.89 6.19
N GLU A 331 34.46 9.37 7.01
CA GLU A 331 35.16 8.09 6.84
C GLU A 331 34.29 6.86 7.18
N THR A 332 33.03 7.05 7.60
CA THR A 332 32.14 5.92 7.89
C THR A 332 31.87 5.09 6.63
N ASP A 333 32.17 3.80 6.72
CA ASP A 333 32.02 2.83 5.63
C ASP A 333 30.73 2.04 5.77
N THR A 334 30.39 1.60 6.98
CA THR A 334 29.19 0.80 7.25
C THR A 334 28.32 1.43 8.34
N ILE A 335 27.00 1.45 8.13
CA ILE A 335 26.02 1.97 9.08
C ILE A 335 24.99 0.88 9.36
N LEU A 336 24.91 0.47 10.62
CA LEU A 336 23.86 -0.38 11.17
C LEU A 336 22.90 0.50 11.97
N SER A 337 21.63 0.53 11.62
CA SER A 337 20.57 1.26 12.34
C SER A 337 19.51 0.29 12.81
N ILE A 338 19.17 0.39 14.10
CA ILE A 338 18.14 -0.43 14.75
C ILE A 338 17.03 0.51 15.20
N ASN A 339 15.82 0.25 14.71
CA ASN A 339 14.63 0.94 15.15
C ASN A 339 14.01 0.18 16.34
N ALA A 340 14.26 0.68 17.55
CA ALA A 340 13.86 0.01 18.78
C ALA A 340 12.34 -0.20 18.86
N GLU A 341 11.54 0.76 18.34
CA GLU A 341 10.08 0.62 18.34
C GLU A 341 9.59 -0.51 17.42
N GLN A 342 10.14 -0.61 16.21
CA GLN A 342 9.78 -1.68 15.29
C GLN A 342 10.32 -3.04 15.75
N PHE A 343 11.47 -3.04 16.42
CA PHE A 343 12.06 -4.23 17.04
C PHE A 343 11.19 -4.75 18.21
N GLU A 344 10.68 -3.87 19.08
CA GLU A 344 9.71 -4.23 20.12
C GLU A 344 8.39 -4.75 19.53
N ARG A 345 7.83 -4.08 18.50
CA ARG A 345 6.58 -4.51 17.84
C ARG A 345 6.68 -5.91 17.23
N ALA A 346 7.87 -6.32 16.81
CA ALA A 346 8.11 -7.66 16.30
C ALA A 346 7.98 -8.75 17.38
N ASN A 347 7.86 -8.41 18.67
CA ASN A 347 7.66 -9.36 19.78
C ASN A 347 8.66 -10.54 19.76
N LEU A 348 9.93 -10.27 19.45
CA LEU A 348 10.98 -11.29 19.33
C LEU A 348 11.18 -12.02 20.66
N ALA A 349 11.06 -11.31 21.78
CA ALA A 349 11.04 -11.87 23.14
C ALA A 349 10.10 -13.08 23.32
N LYS A 350 8.92 -13.00 22.70
CA LYS A 350 7.91 -14.06 22.80
C LYS A 350 8.24 -15.23 21.87
N ARG A 351 8.97 -14.98 20.78
CA ARG A 351 9.29 -15.94 19.72
C ARG A 351 10.60 -16.69 19.96
N TRP A 352 11.61 -16.05 20.55
CA TRP A 352 12.99 -16.58 20.67
C TRP A 352 13.50 -16.60 22.14
N ARG A 353 12.66 -17.07 23.07
CA ARG A 353 12.77 -16.94 24.54
C ARG A 353 14.12 -17.28 25.20
N ASP A 354 14.97 -18.11 24.59
CA ASP A 354 16.11 -18.72 25.29
C ASP A 354 17.45 -17.97 25.13
N GLU A 355 17.57 -17.01 24.20
CA GLU A 355 18.86 -16.35 23.85
C GLU A 355 18.78 -14.81 23.71
N GLU A 356 17.62 -14.21 24.01
CA GLU A 356 17.33 -12.78 23.80
C GLU A 356 18.35 -11.78 24.41
N PRO A 357 18.92 -12.00 25.63
CA PRO A 357 19.79 -11.00 26.25
C PRO A 357 21.09 -10.77 25.49
N ALA A 358 21.77 -11.85 25.07
CA ALA A 358 23.08 -11.78 24.42
C ALA A 358 22.96 -11.16 23.03
N LEU A 359 21.96 -11.59 22.25
CA LEU A 359 21.67 -11.06 20.92
C LEU A 359 21.39 -9.55 20.96
N TRP A 360 20.52 -9.10 21.86
CA TRP A 360 20.19 -7.68 21.98
C TRP A 360 21.39 -6.84 22.40
N THR A 361 22.20 -7.33 23.35
CA THR A 361 23.43 -6.62 23.76
C THR A 361 24.46 -6.52 22.64
N GLY A 362 24.64 -7.59 21.85
CA GLY A 362 25.57 -7.59 20.71
C GLY A 362 25.11 -6.67 19.58
N LEU A 363 23.80 -6.57 19.35
CA LEU A 363 23.22 -5.68 18.34
C LEU A 363 23.39 -4.20 18.69
N ILE A 364 23.13 -3.80 19.94
CA ILE A 364 23.15 -2.39 20.35
C ILE A 364 24.51 -1.90 20.88
N GLY A 365 25.47 -2.82 21.08
CA GLY A 365 26.87 -2.51 21.36
C GLY A 365 27.06 -1.61 22.58
N ALA A 366 27.87 -0.56 22.43
CA ALA A 366 28.21 0.35 23.53
C ALA A 366 27.00 1.09 24.14
N ALA A 367 25.86 1.13 23.44
CA ALA A 367 24.64 1.74 23.96
C ALA A 367 24.14 1.07 25.24
N VAL A 368 24.37 -0.24 25.44
CA VAL A 368 23.99 -0.99 26.66
C VAL A 368 24.52 -0.31 27.92
N SER A 369 25.72 0.29 27.83
CA SER A 369 26.44 0.86 28.96
C SER A 369 25.92 2.22 29.42
N VAL A 370 24.89 2.79 28.78
CA VAL A 370 24.34 4.12 29.10
C VAL A 370 23.45 4.07 30.35
N PRO A 371 23.83 4.75 31.45
CA PRO A 371 23.03 4.76 32.66
C PRO A 371 21.67 5.45 32.47
N GLY A 372 20.63 4.90 33.11
CA GLY A 372 19.32 5.54 33.22
C GLY A 372 18.47 5.53 31.95
N LEU A 373 18.87 4.80 30.92
CA LEU A 373 18.16 4.66 29.65
C LEU A 373 17.81 3.19 29.37
N ASN A 374 16.53 2.86 29.42
CA ASN A 374 16.06 1.52 29.06
C ASN A 374 15.90 1.44 27.54
N LEU A 375 16.95 1.05 26.83
CA LEU A 375 17.04 1.14 25.35
C LEU A 375 15.80 0.63 24.60
N PRO A 376 15.21 -0.55 24.89
CA PRO A 376 14.00 -1.00 24.17
C PRO A 376 12.84 0.01 24.24
N ARG A 377 12.63 0.62 25.40
CA ARG A 377 11.49 1.52 25.67
C ARG A 377 11.79 2.99 25.40
N ASP A 378 13.00 3.42 25.78
CA ASP A 378 13.41 4.81 25.84
C ASP A 378 14.13 5.26 24.56
N ALA A 379 14.73 4.34 23.78
CA ALA A 379 15.31 4.67 22.48
C ALA A 379 14.25 4.58 21.37
N VAL A 380 14.40 5.42 20.35
CA VAL A 380 13.73 5.30 19.05
C VAL A 380 14.67 4.60 18.08
N ARG A 381 15.95 4.98 18.12
CA ARG A 381 16.95 4.48 17.18
C ARG A 381 18.31 4.36 17.84
N ILE A 382 19.01 3.31 17.44
CA ILE A 382 20.40 3.08 17.79
C ILE A 382 21.17 2.91 16.48
N THR A 383 22.12 3.79 16.22
CA THR A 383 22.96 3.78 15.02
C THR A 383 24.38 3.43 15.42
N ARG A 384 24.93 2.40 14.78
CA ARG A 384 26.33 1.97 14.89
C ARG A 384 26.98 2.19 13.54
N ALA A 385 27.91 3.12 13.48
CA ALA A 385 28.65 3.48 12.29
C ALA A 385 30.09 3.00 12.43
N LEU A 386 30.58 2.27 11.44
CA LEU A 386 31.88 1.62 11.49
C LEU A 386 32.74 2.12 10.34
N THR A 387 34.03 2.29 10.63
CA THR A 387 35.08 2.54 9.65
C THR A 387 36.22 1.55 9.84
N THR A 388 36.79 1.10 8.73
CA THR A 388 37.98 0.24 8.70
C THR A 388 39.18 1.08 8.26
N ASN A 389 40.21 1.17 9.10
CA ASN A 389 41.44 1.85 8.69
C ASN A 389 42.31 0.95 7.79
N GLU A 390 43.33 1.52 7.15
CA GLU A 390 44.25 0.76 6.27
C GLU A 390 45.01 -0.36 7.01
N ALA A 391 45.14 -0.26 8.33
CA ALA A 391 45.73 -1.29 9.19
C ALA A 391 44.76 -2.43 9.55
N GLY A 392 43.49 -2.33 9.16
CA GLY A 392 42.43 -3.30 9.41
C GLY A 392 41.76 -3.20 10.79
N GLU A 393 42.05 -2.15 11.56
CA GLU A 393 41.38 -1.86 12.82
C GLU A 393 40.01 -1.22 12.56
N THR A 394 39.02 -1.62 13.36
CA THR A 394 37.64 -1.12 13.24
C THR A 394 37.36 -0.07 14.31
N ARG A 395 36.89 1.11 13.90
CA ARG A 395 36.40 2.15 14.82
C ARG A 395 34.88 2.22 14.75
N GLU A 396 34.22 2.31 15.89
CA GLU A 396 32.76 2.25 16.00
C GLU A 396 32.19 3.53 16.65
N PHE A 397 31.46 4.30 15.86
CA PHE A 397 30.74 5.50 16.27
C PHE A 397 29.28 5.17 16.59
N ASN A 398 28.86 5.35 17.84
CA ASN A 398 27.49 5.03 18.25
C ASN A 398 26.65 6.25 18.56
N LEU A 399 25.44 6.30 18.01
CA LEU A 399 24.43 7.31 18.28
C LEU A 399 23.17 6.65 18.84
N VAL A 400 22.66 7.17 19.95
CA VAL A 400 21.39 6.75 20.56
C VAL A 400 20.42 7.91 20.49
N GLN A 401 19.34 7.73 19.74
CA GLN A 401 18.23 8.68 19.68
C GLN A 401 17.13 8.24 20.66
N ALA A 402 16.86 9.06 21.66
CA ALA A 402 15.79 8.84 22.63
C ALA A 402 14.41 9.23 22.07
N ARG A 403 13.35 8.61 22.62
CA ARG A 403 11.94 8.88 22.30
C ARG A 403 11.46 10.25 22.79
N ARG A 404 12.08 10.73 23.87
CA ARG A 404 11.84 12.04 24.47
C ARG A 404 13.16 12.81 24.52
N ASP A 405 13.30 13.75 25.44
CA ASP A 405 14.61 14.34 25.70
C ASP A 405 15.56 13.32 26.38
N VAL A 406 16.86 13.60 26.29
CA VAL A 406 17.91 12.80 26.95
C VAL A 406 18.26 13.31 28.35
N SER A 407 17.52 14.29 28.89
CA SER A 407 17.83 14.95 30.16
C SER A 407 17.80 13.97 31.33
N LYS A 408 16.93 12.94 31.30
CA LYS A 408 16.91 11.90 32.35
C LYS A 408 18.23 11.11 32.38
N ALA A 409 18.72 10.68 31.23
CA ALA A 409 19.99 9.96 31.11
C ALA A 409 21.17 10.86 31.49
N ILE A 410 21.18 12.11 31.02
CA ILE A 410 22.21 13.09 31.39
C ILE A 410 22.23 13.36 32.89
N ARG A 411 21.06 13.48 33.55
CA ARG A 411 21.00 13.61 35.01
C ARG A 411 21.58 12.39 35.71
N ALA A 412 21.21 11.18 35.28
CA ALA A 412 21.73 9.94 35.84
C ALA A 412 23.26 9.85 35.73
N ILE A 413 23.81 10.14 34.54
CA ILE A 413 25.26 10.17 34.29
C ILE A 413 25.95 11.26 35.14
N THR A 414 25.33 12.44 35.27
CA THR A 414 25.91 13.54 36.05
C THR A 414 25.92 13.25 37.55
N THR A 415 24.94 12.48 38.06
CA THR A 415 24.90 12.06 39.47
C THR A 415 25.79 10.86 39.78
N ASP A 416 26.25 10.14 38.75
CA ASP A 416 27.07 8.95 38.89
C ASP A 416 28.55 9.34 39.10
N LYS A 417 29.11 8.93 40.25
CA LYS A 417 30.50 9.22 40.63
C LYS A 417 31.54 8.51 39.76
N SER A 418 31.13 7.48 39.01
CA SER A 418 32.01 6.79 38.07
C SER A 418 32.33 7.64 36.83
N PHE A 419 31.56 8.71 36.58
CA PHE A 419 31.77 9.60 35.44
C PHE A 419 32.47 10.91 35.83
N GLN A 420 33.39 11.35 34.98
CA GLN A 420 34.04 12.65 35.04
C GLN A 420 33.59 13.49 33.85
N LYS A 421 33.18 14.74 34.12
CA LYS A 421 32.74 15.68 33.10
C LYS A 421 33.93 16.47 32.56
N ARG A 422 34.12 16.46 31.24
CA ARG A 422 34.97 17.39 30.48
C ARG A 422 34.14 18.14 29.44
N SER A 423 34.77 19.05 28.71
CA SER A 423 34.09 19.83 27.67
C SER A 423 34.92 19.96 26.40
N ILE A 424 34.26 19.89 25.25
CA ILE A 424 34.83 20.18 23.93
C ILE A 424 34.06 21.37 23.37
N SER A 425 34.74 22.51 23.22
CA SER A 425 34.16 23.74 22.63
C SER A 425 32.79 24.12 23.24
N GLY A 426 32.67 23.96 24.56
CA GLY A 426 31.45 24.26 25.34
C GLY A 426 30.43 23.12 25.43
N LEU A 427 30.58 22.01 24.70
CA LEU A 427 29.72 20.83 24.85
C LEU A 427 30.26 19.87 25.92
N PRO A 428 29.42 19.41 26.86
CA PRO A 428 29.85 18.49 27.91
C PRO A 428 29.99 17.05 27.38
N VAL A 429 31.09 16.41 27.76
CA VAL A 429 31.39 14.99 27.54
C VAL A 429 31.64 14.35 28.90
N TRP A 430 31.01 13.21 29.17
CA TRP A 430 31.16 12.46 30.41
C TRP A 430 31.92 11.17 30.15
N GLU A 431 33.04 10.98 30.83
CA GLU A 431 33.91 9.80 30.68
C GLU A 431 33.86 8.94 31.93
N ARG A 432 33.72 7.63 31.77
CA ARG A 432 33.76 6.67 32.86
C ARG A 432 35.22 6.43 33.26
N LYS A 433 35.53 6.59 34.54
CA LYS A 433 36.85 6.28 35.09
C LYS A 433 37.14 4.77 34.95
N PRO A 434 38.38 4.38 34.59
CA PRO A 434 38.76 2.97 34.51
C PRO A 434 38.60 2.30 35.89
N ALA A 435 38.12 1.05 35.89
CA ALA A 435 37.67 0.37 37.10
C ALA A 435 38.73 -0.54 37.77
N SER A 436 40.00 -0.54 37.34
CA SER A 436 41.03 -1.42 37.91
C SER A 436 42.38 -0.75 38.12
N ALA A 437 43.08 -1.21 39.17
CA ALA A 437 44.40 -0.74 39.61
C ALA A 437 45.58 -1.48 38.92
N ASP A 438 45.31 -2.35 37.95
CA ASP A 438 46.35 -2.98 37.13
C ASP A 438 46.61 -2.13 35.89
N ALA A 439 47.56 -1.22 36.06
CA ALA A 439 48.03 -0.27 35.10
C ALA A 439 48.75 -0.94 33.92
N THR A 440 48.08 -1.00 32.78
CA THR A 440 48.70 -0.77 31.46
C THR A 440 47.84 0.05 30.49
N ALA A 441 46.62 0.46 30.86
CA ALA A 441 45.81 1.39 30.08
C ALA A 441 45.09 2.40 31.00
N ASP A 442 45.73 3.53 31.30
CA ASP A 442 45.17 4.70 32.01
C ASP A 442 44.06 5.44 31.24
N LYS A 443 43.46 4.81 30.21
CA LYS A 443 42.47 5.44 29.33
C LYS A 443 41.04 5.11 29.80
N PRO A 444 40.10 6.07 29.79
CA PRO A 444 38.70 5.79 30.04
C PRO A 444 38.14 4.87 28.95
N ASP A 445 37.39 3.83 29.33
CA ASP A 445 36.87 2.84 28.38
C ASP A 445 35.54 3.25 27.73
N PHE A 446 34.87 4.27 28.29
CA PHE A 446 33.53 4.65 27.87
C PHE A 446 33.26 6.15 28.09
N ALA A 447 32.64 6.78 27.10
CA ALA A 447 32.23 8.17 27.13
C ALA A 447 30.81 8.35 26.59
N VAL A 448 30.18 9.44 27.01
CA VAL A 448 28.85 9.87 26.53
C VAL A 448 28.85 11.38 26.31
N ALA A 449 28.25 11.84 25.23
CA ALA A 449 28.05 13.27 24.96
C ALA A 449 26.66 13.55 24.38
N ARG A 450 26.07 14.69 24.76
CA ARG A 450 24.81 15.15 24.15
C ARG A 450 25.10 15.89 22.85
N VAL A 451 24.84 15.24 21.73
CA VAL A 451 25.05 15.80 20.38
C VAL A 451 23.75 16.36 19.76
N GLY A 452 22.59 16.11 20.36
CA GLY A 452 21.32 16.67 19.90
C GLY A 452 20.28 16.88 21.01
N PRO A 453 19.10 17.43 20.69
CA PRO A 453 18.01 17.58 21.65
C PRO A 453 17.61 16.25 22.29
N ALA A 454 17.62 15.17 21.49
CA ALA A 454 17.25 13.82 21.87
C ALA A 454 18.32 12.77 21.47
N THR A 455 19.56 13.19 21.18
CA THR A 455 20.60 12.29 20.65
C THR A 455 21.84 12.31 21.53
N LEU A 456 22.32 11.11 21.88
CA LEU A 456 23.57 10.88 22.60
C LEU A 456 24.59 10.23 21.67
N ALA A 457 25.84 10.68 21.71
CA ALA A 457 27.00 9.94 21.24
C ALA A 457 27.52 9.10 22.40
N VAL A 458 27.82 7.82 22.15
CA VAL A 458 28.24 6.85 23.17
C VAL A 458 29.34 5.96 22.61
N GLY A 459 30.20 5.40 23.45
CA GLY A 459 31.29 4.52 22.98
C GLY A 459 32.62 4.87 23.63
N ALA A 460 33.71 4.54 22.97
CA ALA A 460 35.04 4.92 23.43
C ALA A 460 35.24 6.45 23.34
N PRO A 461 36.08 7.05 24.21
CA PRO A 461 36.24 8.50 24.29
C PRO A 461 36.67 9.17 22.98
N GLU A 462 37.59 8.56 22.24
CA GLU A 462 38.14 9.12 21.00
C GLU A 462 37.06 9.19 19.90
N GLU A 463 36.18 8.19 19.83
CA GLU A 463 35.04 8.12 18.90
C GLU A 463 33.93 9.12 19.27
N VAL A 464 33.65 9.28 20.57
CA VAL A 464 32.66 10.25 21.06
C VAL A 464 33.13 11.68 20.77
N ASP A 465 34.42 11.96 20.91
CA ASP A 465 35.00 13.28 20.61
C ASP A 465 34.85 13.63 19.14
N GLU A 466 35.13 12.66 18.28
CA GLU A 466 34.96 12.82 16.85
C GLU A 466 33.51 13.13 16.48
N LEU A 467 32.54 12.42 17.06
CA LEU A 467 31.12 12.72 16.88
C LEU A 467 30.73 14.12 17.37
N VAL A 468 31.30 14.57 18.49
CA VAL A 468 31.09 15.94 19.01
C VAL A 468 31.67 16.99 18.06
N LEU A 469 32.88 16.77 17.53
CA LEU A 469 33.53 17.67 16.58
C LEU A 469 32.77 17.75 15.25
N VAL A 470 32.30 16.62 14.73
CA VAL A 470 31.43 16.58 13.54
C VAL A 470 30.14 17.36 13.80
N ARG A 471 29.54 17.21 14.98
CA ARG A 471 28.31 17.91 15.34
C ARG A 471 28.49 19.42 15.41
N LEU A 472 29.64 19.87 15.90
CA LEU A 472 30.00 21.29 15.97
C LEU A 472 30.40 21.89 14.60
N GLY A 473 30.49 21.06 13.55
CA GLY A 473 30.97 21.48 12.23
C GLY A 473 32.48 21.72 12.18
N MET A 474 33.23 21.19 13.15
CA MET A 474 34.70 21.30 13.22
C MET A 474 35.41 20.17 12.46
N LYS A 475 34.74 19.03 12.27
CA LYS A 475 35.16 17.94 11.38
C LYS A 475 34.12 17.73 10.28
N PRO A 476 34.53 17.25 9.09
CA PRO A 476 33.61 17.03 7.99
C PRO A 476 32.59 15.95 8.35
N ASP A 477 31.31 16.28 8.13
CA ASP A 477 30.21 15.35 8.29
C ASP A 477 30.07 14.46 7.06
N LEU A 478 29.54 13.26 7.27
CA LEU A 478 29.18 12.36 6.20
C LEU A 478 28.03 12.98 5.38
N LYS A 479 28.38 13.63 4.27
CA LYS A 479 27.47 14.16 3.26
C LYS A 479 27.03 13.07 2.32
N ILE A 480 26.08 12.25 2.77
CA ILE A 480 25.40 11.33 1.88
C ILE A 480 24.31 12.10 1.14
N THR A 481 24.61 12.51 -0.08
CA THR A 481 23.67 13.18 -0.99
C THR A 481 23.44 12.31 -2.22
N GLY A 482 22.18 12.12 -2.61
CA GLY A 482 21.82 11.42 -3.84
C GLY A 482 20.52 10.61 -3.72
N GLN A 483 19.82 10.42 -4.86
CA GLN A 483 18.51 9.78 -4.94
C GLN A 483 18.44 8.39 -4.29
N LEU A 484 19.55 7.65 -4.28
CA LEU A 484 19.61 6.30 -3.73
C LEU A 484 19.77 6.30 -2.20
N PHE A 485 20.41 7.31 -1.61
CA PHE A 485 20.42 7.46 -0.15
C PHE A 485 19.09 7.95 0.39
N ASP A 486 18.38 8.81 -0.36
CA ASP A 486 17.00 9.18 -0.04
C ASP A 486 16.11 7.93 -0.01
N ARG A 487 16.37 6.95 -0.87
CA ARG A 487 15.70 5.63 -0.84
C ARG A 487 16.13 4.80 0.38
N PHE A 488 17.41 4.79 0.75
CA PHE A 488 17.87 4.15 2.01
C PHE A 488 17.27 4.78 3.27
N GLN A 489 17.04 6.10 3.26
CA GLN A 489 16.30 6.77 4.32
C GLN A 489 14.80 6.45 4.27
N ALA A 490 14.21 6.29 3.08
CA ALA A 490 12.81 5.86 2.96
C ALA A 490 12.58 4.45 3.51
N LEU A 491 13.57 3.56 3.41
CA LEU A 491 13.53 2.20 3.99
C LEU A 491 13.45 2.19 5.53
N ASP A 492 13.84 3.27 6.18
CA ASP A 492 14.00 3.41 7.63
C ASP A 492 12.67 3.52 8.39
N ARG A 493 11.59 3.97 7.74
CA ARG A 493 10.31 4.24 8.42
C ARG A 493 9.61 2.96 8.89
N ASP A 494 9.77 1.87 8.13
CA ASP A 494 9.02 0.63 8.30
C ASP A 494 9.91 -0.60 8.55
N SER A 495 11.23 -0.43 8.69
CA SER A 495 12.17 -1.51 9.01
C SER A 495 12.55 -1.51 10.49
N ALA A 496 12.78 -2.70 11.04
CA ALA A 496 13.32 -2.88 12.38
C ALA A 496 14.86 -2.77 12.39
N LEU A 497 15.48 -3.16 11.27
CA LEU A 497 16.91 -3.23 11.07
C LEU A 497 17.27 -2.67 9.71
N ARG A 498 18.32 -1.85 9.65
CA ARG A 498 18.92 -1.35 8.40
C ARG A 498 20.43 -1.48 8.43
N ILE A 499 21.02 -1.95 7.34
CA ILE A 499 22.46 -1.94 7.09
C ILE A 499 22.70 -1.15 5.81
N ILE A 500 23.70 -0.28 5.80
CA ILE A 500 24.20 0.40 4.61
C ILE A 500 25.71 0.24 4.62
N SER A 501 26.30 -0.29 3.54
CA SER A 501 27.75 -0.37 3.36
C SER A 501 28.16 0.33 2.07
N ARG A 502 29.05 1.32 2.21
CA ARG A 502 29.73 2.07 1.14
C ARG A 502 30.96 1.35 0.61
N ASP A 503 31.42 0.35 1.34
CA ASP A 503 32.46 -0.59 0.91
C ASP A 503 31.98 -2.03 1.20
N PRO A 504 31.08 -2.58 0.36
CA PRO A 504 30.47 -3.89 0.63
C PRO A 504 31.46 -5.04 0.85
N PRO A 505 32.60 -5.15 0.15
CA PRO A 505 33.61 -6.18 0.42
C PRO A 505 34.10 -6.20 1.87
N ASP A 506 34.20 -5.04 2.53
CA ASP A 506 34.68 -4.92 3.91
C ASP A 506 33.63 -5.29 4.96
N LEU A 507 32.38 -5.53 4.56
CA LEU A 507 31.30 -5.96 5.46
C LEU A 507 31.65 -7.26 6.20
N ALA A 508 32.39 -8.17 5.55
CA ALA A 508 32.83 -9.44 6.13
C ALA A 508 33.92 -9.28 7.22
N ARG A 509 34.61 -8.13 7.27
CA ARG A 509 35.53 -7.81 8.37
C ARG A 509 34.78 -7.30 9.60
N VAL A 510 33.65 -6.65 9.37
CA VAL A 510 32.86 -5.96 10.39
C VAL A 510 31.86 -6.90 11.06
N PHE A 511 31.18 -7.76 10.30
CA PHE A 511 30.23 -8.75 10.79
C PHE A 511 30.59 -10.13 10.27
N HIS A 512 30.07 -11.19 10.90
CA HIS A 512 30.13 -12.51 10.26
C HIS A 512 29.42 -12.48 8.91
N PRO A 513 29.87 -13.23 7.88
CA PRO A 513 29.43 -13.03 6.50
C PRO A 513 27.90 -13.10 6.31
N ILE A 514 27.28 -12.07 5.73
CA ILE A 514 25.81 -12.02 5.54
C ILE A 514 25.40 -12.24 4.08
N PHE A 515 26.26 -11.82 3.16
CA PHE A 515 26.06 -11.91 1.72
C PHE A 515 27.20 -12.70 1.10
N THR A 516 26.94 -13.30 -0.06
CA THR A 516 27.99 -14.00 -0.80
C THR A 516 29.06 -13.02 -1.29
N ARG A 517 30.30 -13.50 -1.39
CA ARG A 517 31.44 -12.68 -1.78
C ARG A 517 31.23 -12.06 -3.17
N GLU A 518 30.62 -12.80 -4.09
CA GLU A 518 30.32 -12.34 -5.45
C GLU A 518 29.36 -11.16 -5.44
N LEU A 519 28.34 -11.19 -4.55
CA LEU A 519 27.40 -10.07 -4.43
C LEU A 519 28.10 -8.83 -3.87
N LEU A 520 28.98 -9.00 -2.87
CA LEU A 520 29.73 -7.90 -2.28
C LEU A 520 30.71 -7.27 -3.28
N GLU A 521 31.44 -8.09 -4.04
CA GLU A 521 32.44 -7.61 -5.02
C GLU A 521 31.83 -6.86 -6.21
N VAL A 522 30.60 -7.21 -6.62
CA VAL A 522 29.90 -6.51 -7.71
C VAL A 522 29.23 -5.22 -7.22
N SER A 523 29.04 -5.06 -5.91
CA SER A 523 28.33 -3.93 -5.31
C SER A 523 29.28 -2.78 -4.98
N GLN A 524 29.00 -1.59 -5.49
CA GLN A 524 29.66 -0.35 -5.06
C GLN A 524 29.03 0.21 -3.77
N LEU A 525 27.74 -0.03 -3.58
CA LEU A 525 27.01 0.37 -2.39
C LEU A 525 25.91 -0.66 -2.18
N LEU A 526 25.79 -1.14 -0.96
CA LEU A 526 24.83 -2.15 -0.58
C LEU A 526 24.02 -1.63 0.59
N GLY A 527 22.74 -1.93 0.62
CA GLY A 527 22.04 -1.86 1.88
C GLY A 527 20.84 -2.78 1.97
N LEU A 528 20.58 -3.18 3.19
CA LEU A 528 19.59 -4.16 3.60
C LEU A 528 18.65 -3.49 4.59
N ALA A 529 17.35 -3.66 4.39
CA ALA A 529 16.34 -3.28 5.37
C ALA A 529 15.44 -4.48 5.66
N VAL A 530 15.27 -4.81 6.94
CA VAL A 530 14.49 -5.96 7.39
C VAL A 530 13.37 -5.49 8.31
N ASN A 531 12.14 -5.87 7.98
CA ASN A 531 10.99 -5.79 8.86
C ASN A 531 10.76 -7.17 9.49
N LEU A 532 10.91 -7.23 10.81
CA LEU A 532 10.87 -8.46 11.59
C LEU A 532 9.44 -8.91 11.96
N GLN A 533 8.39 -8.17 11.58
CA GLN A 533 7.00 -8.63 11.70
C GLN A 533 6.75 -9.85 10.82
N ASN A 534 5.83 -10.74 11.21
CA ASN A 534 5.54 -11.96 10.44
C ASN A 534 4.48 -11.67 9.34
N PRO A 535 4.73 -11.96 8.05
CA PRO A 535 5.95 -12.55 7.48
C PRO A 535 7.13 -11.58 7.41
N VAL A 536 8.35 -12.06 7.69
CA VAL A 536 9.57 -11.22 7.71
C VAL A 536 9.87 -10.73 6.30
N LYS A 537 9.91 -9.42 6.10
CA LYS A 537 10.15 -8.81 4.78
C LYS A 537 11.52 -8.17 4.74
N ALA A 538 12.26 -8.44 3.68
CA ALA A 538 13.56 -7.85 3.43
C ALA A 538 13.57 -7.09 2.11
N ARG A 539 14.29 -5.97 2.10
CA ARG A 539 14.56 -5.15 0.93
C ARG A 539 16.07 -4.95 0.82
N VAL A 540 16.64 -5.25 -0.35
CA VAL A 540 18.05 -5.01 -0.63
C VAL A 540 18.16 -4.00 -1.76
N LEU A 541 18.95 -2.95 -1.57
CA LEU A 541 19.30 -2.00 -2.61
C LEU A 541 20.78 -2.15 -2.94
N ILE A 542 21.07 -2.26 -4.23
CA ILE A 542 22.42 -2.48 -4.76
C ILE A 542 22.70 -1.41 -5.79
N LYS A 543 23.84 -0.73 -5.64
CA LYS A 543 24.42 0.10 -6.68
C LYS A 543 25.61 -0.60 -7.30
N VAL A 544 25.62 -0.67 -8.63
CA VAL A 544 26.69 -1.28 -9.43
C VAL A 544 27.38 -0.18 -10.25
N ASN A 545 28.65 -0.39 -10.57
CA ASN A 545 29.50 0.59 -11.24
C ASN A 545 29.21 0.78 -12.75
N SER A 546 28.48 -0.11 -13.41
CA SER A 546 28.16 0.00 -14.85
C SER A 546 26.78 -0.55 -15.21
N SER A 547 26.21 -0.05 -16.30
CA SER A 547 24.89 -0.44 -16.78
C SER A 547 24.82 -1.87 -17.32
N THR A 548 25.85 -2.31 -18.01
CA THR A 548 25.97 -3.70 -18.48
C THR A 548 26.01 -4.68 -17.30
N ARG A 549 26.82 -4.38 -16.27
CA ARG A 549 26.88 -5.21 -15.06
C ARG A 549 25.56 -5.18 -14.27
N THR A 550 24.84 -4.07 -14.32
CA THR A 550 23.52 -3.94 -13.70
C THR A 550 22.50 -4.85 -14.39
N THR A 551 22.44 -4.85 -15.72
CA THR A 551 21.54 -5.73 -16.47
C THR A 551 21.89 -7.20 -16.30
N ASP A 552 23.18 -7.54 -16.27
CA ASP A 552 23.66 -8.91 -16.09
C ASP A 552 23.35 -9.41 -14.67
N LEU A 553 23.61 -8.58 -13.65
CA LEU A 553 23.28 -8.91 -12.26
C LEU A 553 21.77 -9.04 -12.05
N ALA A 554 20.96 -8.15 -12.61
CA ALA A 554 19.50 -8.24 -12.50
C ALA A 554 18.96 -9.52 -13.16
N ARG A 555 19.48 -9.89 -14.33
CA ARG A 555 19.15 -11.16 -14.99
C ARG A 555 19.57 -12.36 -14.14
N ASN A 556 20.80 -12.36 -13.61
CA ASN A 556 21.30 -13.44 -12.78
C ASN A 556 20.52 -13.59 -11.46
N LEU A 557 20.10 -12.49 -10.85
CA LEU A 557 19.25 -12.48 -9.64
C LEU A 557 17.84 -12.99 -9.93
N HIS A 558 17.34 -12.82 -11.16
CA HIS A 558 16.05 -13.36 -11.59
C HIS A 558 16.15 -14.87 -11.93
N ASP A 559 17.16 -15.25 -12.72
CA ASP A 559 17.29 -16.60 -13.27
C ASP A 559 17.88 -17.60 -12.25
N LYS A 560 18.81 -17.14 -11.40
CA LYS A 560 19.56 -17.96 -10.44
C LYS A 560 19.69 -17.30 -9.05
N PRO A 561 18.58 -16.87 -8.40
CA PRO A 561 18.62 -16.16 -7.12
C PRO A 561 19.36 -16.93 -6.01
N GLN A 562 19.31 -18.26 -6.03
CA GLN A 562 19.96 -19.13 -5.03
C GLN A 562 21.49 -19.02 -5.00
N GLN A 563 22.12 -18.57 -6.08
CA GLN A 563 23.57 -18.38 -6.13
C GLN A 563 24.00 -17.10 -5.40
N TRP A 564 23.13 -16.09 -5.38
CA TRP A 564 23.45 -14.74 -4.91
C TRP A 564 22.83 -14.39 -3.55
N LEU A 565 21.67 -14.99 -3.24
CA LEU A 565 20.89 -14.74 -2.02
C LEU A 565 20.90 -15.94 -1.08
N ARG A 566 22.07 -16.58 -0.98
CA ARG A 566 22.34 -17.64 -0.01
C ARG A 566 23.15 -17.05 1.14
N LEU A 567 22.83 -17.49 2.35
CA LEU A 567 23.59 -17.09 3.52
C LEU A 567 24.92 -17.87 3.53
N PRO A 568 26.10 -17.18 3.56
CA PRO A 568 27.40 -17.85 3.48
C PRO A 568 27.59 -18.90 4.58
N ASP A 569 28.39 -19.93 4.32
CA ASP A 569 28.71 -21.01 5.28
C ASP A 569 27.50 -21.83 5.75
N THR A 570 26.33 -21.65 5.13
CA THR A 570 25.11 -22.43 5.41
C THR A 570 24.42 -22.85 4.12
N GLN A 571 23.43 -23.74 4.19
CA GLN A 571 22.56 -24.07 3.05
C GLN A 571 21.28 -23.20 3.02
N LEU A 572 21.16 -22.23 3.94
CA LEU A 572 19.96 -21.41 4.08
C LEU A 572 19.91 -20.32 3.02
N LEU A 573 18.71 -20.12 2.45
CA LEU A 573 18.43 -19.03 1.53
C LEU A 573 17.87 -17.82 2.29
N LEU A 574 18.18 -16.61 1.82
CA LEU A 574 17.64 -15.36 2.35
C LEU A 574 16.15 -15.18 2.04
N TYR A 575 15.58 -15.97 1.13
CA TYR A 575 14.21 -15.83 0.63
C TYR A 575 13.40 -17.12 0.73
N THR A 576 12.08 -17.01 0.93
CA THR A 576 11.10 -18.12 0.85
C THR A 576 10.46 -18.22 -0.54
N GLN A 577 10.27 -17.09 -1.21
CA GLN A 577 9.71 -16.97 -2.56
C GLN A 577 10.72 -16.23 -3.45
N THR A 578 10.69 -16.51 -4.75
CA THR A 578 11.58 -15.85 -5.72
C THR A 578 11.54 -14.34 -5.54
N PRO A 579 12.71 -13.68 -5.38
CA PRO A 579 12.77 -12.25 -5.10
C PRO A 579 12.22 -11.43 -6.27
N GLU A 580 11.47 -10.38 -5.96
CA GLU A 580 11.09 -9.38 -6.96
C GLU A 580 12.30 -8.49 -7.24
N VAL A 581 12.76 -8.48 -8.50
CA VAL A 581 13.90 -7.68 -8.96
C VAL A 581 13.39 -6.46 -9.72
N GLN A 582 13.72 -5.25 -9.26
CA GLN A 582 13.37 -4.00 -9.90
C GLN A 582 14.64 -3.20 -10.24
N THR A 583 14.82 -2.88 -11.51
CA THR A 583 15.88 -1.96 -11.96
C THR A 583 15.28 -0.56 -12.07
N HIS A 584 15.80 0.39 -11.29
CA HIS A 584 15.25 1.75 -11.26
C HIS A 584 16.00 2.71 -12.17
N ASP A 585 17.32 2.55 -12.26
CA ASP A 585 18.21 3.33 -13.15
C ASP A 585 19.26 2.40 -13.76
N SER A 586 20.14 2.96 -14.60
CA SER A 586 21.24 2.23 -15.23
C SER A 586 22.32 1.71 -14.27
N SER A 587 22.20 1.91 -12.95
CA SER A 587 23.18 1.46 -11.95
C SER A 587 22.56 0.89 -10.67
N ASN A 588 21.23 0.86 -10.56
CA ASN A 588 20.53 0.63 -9.29
C ASN A 588 19.54 -0.52 -9.38
N ILE A 589 19.69 -1.52 -8.51
CA ILE A 589 18.80 -2.69 -8.39
C ILE A 589 18.16 -2.68 -7.00
N GLU A 590 16.85 -2.93 -6.96
CA GLU A 590 16.09 -3.19 -5.75
C GLU A 590 15.57 -4.63 -5.76
N LEU A 591 15.80 -5.34 -4.66
CA LEU A 591 15.26 -6.68 -4.40
C LEU A 591 14.25 -6.60 -3.27
N ARG A 592 13.11 -7.27 -3.45
CA ARG A 592 12.09 -7.43 -2.41
C ARG A 592 11.76 -8.90 -2.24
N PHE A 593 11.85 -9.40 -1.02
CA PHE A 593 11.56 -10.81 -0.73
C PHE A 593 11.09 -11.01 0.70
N THR A 594 10.42 -12.14 0.92
CA THR A 594 10.07 -12.63 2.25
C THR A 594 11.19 -13.56 2.74
N MET A 595 11.67 -13.34 3.96
CA MET A 595 12.77 -14.11 4.55
C MET A 595 12.23 -15.20 5.48
N PRO A 596 12.76 -16.44 5.46
CA PRO A 596 12.42 -17.45 6.45
C PRO A 596 12.80 -16.97 7.85
N GLU A 597 11.98 -17.27 8.86
CA GLU A 597 12.22 -16.80 10.24
C GLU A 597 13.55 -17.33 10.80
N GLY A 598 13.94 -18.57 10.48
CA GLY A 598 15.24 -19.13 10.86
C GLY A 598 16.43 -18.40 10.24
N THR A 599 16.32 -17.98 8.97
CA THR A 599 17.35 -17.17 8.32
C THR A 599 17.42 -15.77 8.90
N ALA A 600 16.28 -15.17 9.23
CA ALA A 600 16.22 -13.86 9.87
C ALA A 600 16.84 -13.86 11.28
N ARG A 601 16.68 -14.95 12.03
CA ARG A 601 17.35 -15.17 13.31
C ARG A 601 18.87 -15.21 13.14
N LEU A 602 19.37 -16.08 12.26
CA LEU A 602 20.81 -16.22 12.04
C LEU A 602 21.45 -14.94 11.49
N LEU A 603 20.73 -14.17 10.66
CA LEU A 603 21.15 -12.83 10.24
C LEU A 603 21.41 -11.91 11.44
N LEU A 604 20.50 -11.89 12.42
CA LEU A 604 20.65 -11.06 13.62
C LEU A 604 21.79 -11.55 14.51
N GLU A 605 21.99 -12.86 14.63
CA GLU A 605 23.12 -13.45 15.36
C GLU A 605 24.46 -13.04 14.74
N ARG A 606 24.58 -13.09 13.41
CA ARG A 606 25.78 -12.64 12.67
C ARG A 606 26.08 -11.15 12.83
N LEU A 607 25.04 -10.34 12.92
CA LEU A 607 25.17 -8.90 13.20
C LEU A 607 25.53 -8.62 14.65
N ALA A 608 25.02 -9.44 15.56
CA ALA A 608 25.35 -9.39 16.98
C ALA A 608 26.72 -10.00 17.30
N LYS A 609 27.33 -10.74 16.36
CA LYS A 609 28.52 -11.58 16.54
C LYS A 609 28.35 -12.62 17.65
N THR A 610 27.13 -13.14 17.81
CA THR A 610 26.79 -14.13 18.85
C THR A 610 26.72 -15.55 18.32
N ASP A 611 26.75 -15.77 17.01
CA ASP A 611 26.88 -17.10 16.42
C ASP A 611 28.28 -17.66 16.67
N THR A 612 28.34 -18.95 16.99
CA THR A 612 29.62 -19.65 17.15
C THR A 612 30.28 -19.84 15.78
N PRO A 613 31.47 -19.26 15.53
CA PRO A 613 32.16 -19.48 14.27
C PRO A 613 32.56 -20.96 14.19
N GLN A 614 32.13 -21.68 13.15
CA GLN A 614 32.91 -22.84 12.71
C GLN A 614 34.24 -22.30 12.22
N ALA A 615 35.33 -22.75 12.85
CA ALA A 615 36.68 -22.38 12.46
C ALA A 615 36.85 -22.66 10.97
N VAL A 616 37.04 -21.60 10.18
CA VAL A 616 37.46 -21.71 8.78
C VAL A 616 38.86 -22.30 8.79
N ALA A 617 38.97 -23.60 8.56
CA ALA A 617 40.23 -24.20 8.16
C ALA A 617 40.64 -23.54 6.84
N ALA A 618 41.78 -22.86 6.85
CA ALA A 618 42.37 -22.23 5.67
C ALA A 618 42.47 -23.23 4.50
N TYR A 619 41.97 -22.82 3.34
CA TYR A 619 42.40 -23.32 2.02
C TYR A 619 42.45 -22.15 1.04
#